data_AF-A0A969AX52-F1
#
_entry.id   AF-A0A969AX52-F1
#
_cell.length_a   1.000
_cell.length_b   1.000
_cell.length_c   1.000
_cell.angle_alpha   90.00
_cell.angle_beta   90.00
_cell.angle_gamma   90.00
#
_symmetry.space_group_name_H-M   'P 1'
#
loop_
_entity.id
_entity.type
_entity.pdbx_description
1 polymer ?
#
loop_
_entity_poly.entity_id
_entity_poly.type
_entity_poly.pdbx_seq_one_letter_code
_entity_poly.pdbx_strand_id
1 'polypeptide(L)'
;MALDRQKTEFFQNISHEFRTPLTLTLGPLETAVNRGEGLSLEQSAVALRNARRLLRLVNQLLDLQRLDVGRMQPTFRPVAADTFVNEIVTAFRPIAIASRSV
;
A
#
# COMPACT_ATOMS: atom_id res chain seq x y z
N MET A 1 12.54 24.47 9.25
CA MET A 1 11.32 24.62 10.08
C MET A 1 10.07 24.03 9.42
N ALA A 2 9.57 24.52 8.27
CA ALA A 2 8.40 23.90 7.60
C ALA A 2 8.71 22.51 7.00
N LEU A 3 9.89 22.34 6.39
CA LEU A 3 10.33 21.07 5.79
C LEU A 3 10.56 19.97 6.83
N ASP A 4 11.13 20.32 7.99
CA ASP A 4 11.37 19.36 9.09
C ASP A 4 10.05 18.87 9.69
N ARG A 5 9.05 19.75 9.76
CA ARG A 5 7.69 19.40 10.19
C ARG A 5 7.03 18.44 9.20
N GLN A 6 7.10 18.73 7.90
CA GLN A 6 6.58 17.83 6.86
C GLN A 6 7.26 16.47 6.88
N LYS A 7 8.58 16.41 7.09
CA LYS A 7 9.30 15.13 7.27
C LYS A 7 8.80 14.38 8.51
N THR A 8 8.61 15.07 9.62
CA THR A 8 8.13 14.45 10.86
C THR A 8 6.71 13.89 10.70
N GLU A 9 5.78 14.67 10.15
CA GLU A 9 4.41 14.25 9.85
C GLU A 9 4.38 13.07 8.87
N PHE A 10 5.25 13.10 7.85
CA PHE A 10 5.41 11.99 6.90
C PHE A 10 5.83 10.67 7.58
N PHE A 11 6.86 10.70 8.44
CA PHE A 11 7.30 9.49 9.16
C PHE A 11 6.27 8.98 10.16
N GLN A 12 5.52 9.88 10.80
CA GLN A 12 4.41 9.50 11.68
C GLN A 12 3.32 8.78 10.87
N ASN A 13 2.89 9.36 9.74
CA ASN A 13 1.87 8.77 8.87
C ASN A 13 2.29 7.41 8.33
N ILE A 14 3.54 7.26 7.88
CA ILE A 14 4.11 5.97 7.48
C ILE A 14 4.04 4.96 8.62
N SER A 15 4.51 5.34 9.82
CA SER A 15 4.56 4.41 10.95
C SER A 15 3.16 3.88 11.30
N HIS A 16 2.15 4.75 11.25
CA HIS A 16 0.75 4.37 11.43
C HIS A 16 0.25 3.46 10.32
N GLU A 17 0.50 3.80 9.05
CA GLU A 17 0.03 3.01 7.92
C GLU A 17 0.70 1.62 7.83
N PHE A 18 1.92 1.48 8.34
CA PHE A 18 2.60 0.19 8.45
C PHE A 18 2.05 -0.66 9.60
N ARG A 19 1.71 -0.02 10.73
CA ARG A 19 1.25 -0.73 11.94
C ARG A 19 -0.02 -1.54 11.68
N THR A 20 -1.01 -0.97 10.99
CA THR A 20 -2.28 -1.66 10.72
C THR A 20 -2.11 -2.99 9.97
N PRO A 21 -1.53 -3.05 8.76
CA PRO A 21 -1.34 -4.31 8.05
C PRO A 21 -0.35 -5.25 8.78
N LEU A 22 0.63 -4.72 9.52
CA LEU A 22 1.51 -5.55 10.34
C LEU A 22 0.74 -6.28 11.45
N THR A 23 -0.04 -5.56 12.25
CA THR A 23 -0.85 -6.16 13.32
C THR A 23 -1.90 -7.14 12.78
N LEU A 24 -2.55 -6.81 11.65
CA LEU A 24 -3.51 -7.70 10.99
C LEU A 24 -2.85 -8.96 10.36
N THR A 25 -1.54 -8.93 10.11
CA THR A 25 -0.77 -10.10 9.68
C THR A 25 -0.33 -10.93 10.89
N LEU A 26 0.18 -10.27 11.94
CA LEU A 26 0.71 -10.94 13.13
C LEU A 26 -0.38 -11.64 13.95
N GLY A 27 -1.54 -11.02 14.17
CA GLY A 27 -2.58 -11.59 15.05
C GLY A 27 -3.00 -13.03 14.69
N PRO A 28 -3.35 -13.32 13.42
CA PRO A 28 -3.64 -14.70 13.00
C PRO A 28 -2.42 -15.62 13.15
N LEU A 29 -1.22 -15.16 12.80
CA LEU A 29 0.01 -15.97 12.90
C LEU A 29 0.35 -16.33 14.34
N GLU A 30 0.27 -15.38 15.27
CA GLU A 30 0.46 -15.61 16.70
C GLU A 30 -0.54 -16.62 17.24
N THR A 31 -1.81 -16.51 16.81
CA THR A 31 -2.86 -17.48 17.19
C THR A 31 -2.53 -18.88 16.70
N ALA A 32 -2.11 -19.02 15.44
CA ALA A 32 -1.71 -20.30 14.85
C ALA A 32 -0.53 -20.94 15.60
N VAL A 33 0.51 -20.16 15.89
CA VAL A 33 1.68 -20.62 16.65
C VAL A 33 1.30 -21.06 18.07
N ASN A 34 0.50 -20.25 18.77
CA ASN A 34 0.11 -20.54 20.16
C ASN A 34 -0.80 -21.77 20.29
N ARG A 35 -1.63 -22.05 19.28
CA ARG A 35 -2.52 -23.22 19.26
C ARG A 35 -1.86 -24.47 18.67
N GLY A 36 -0.73 -24.31 17.98
CA GLY A 36 -0.13 -25.39 17.20
C GLY A 36 -0.98 -25.80 15.99
N GLU A 37 -1.85 -24.91 15.51
CA GLU A 37 -2.80 -25.15 14.43
C GLU A 37 -2.48 -24.25 13.24
N GLY A 38 -2.63 -24.77 12.03
CA GLY A 38 -2.48 -23.97 10.81
C GLY A 38 -3.55 -22.89 10.68
N LEU A 39 -3.26 -21.85 9.89
CA LEU A 39 -4.24 -20.84 9.54
C LEU A 39 -5.35 -21.43 8.67
N SER A 40 -6.59 -20.97 8.88
CA SER A 40 -7.66 -21.20 7.90
C SER A 40 -7.34 -20.50 6.58
N LEU A 41 -8.04 -20.88 5.49
CA LEU A 41 -7.91 -20.22 4.19
C LEU A 41 -8.23 -18.71 4.28
N GLU A 42 -9.26 -18.35 5.05
CA GLU A 42 -9.66 -16.96 5.24
C GLU A 42 -8.58 -16.16 5.97
N GLN A 43 -8.06 -16.69 7.08
CA GLN A 43 -6.99 -16.07 7.85
C GLN A 43 -5.71 -15.92 7.01
N SER A 44 -5.38 -16.94 6.24
CA SER A 44 -4.25 -16.91 5.29
C SER A 44 -4.44 -15.85 4.22
N ALA A 45 -5.65 -15.72 3.66
CA ALA A 45 -5.96 -14.71 2.67
C ALA A 45 -5.88 -13.28 3.25
N VAL A 46 -6.34 -13.08 4.48
CA VAL A 46 -6.21 -11.79 5.21
C VAL A 46 -4.73 -11.46 5.42
N ALA A 47 -3.95 -12.39 5.98
CA ALA A 47 -2.52 -12.21 6.22
C ALA A 47 -1.77 -11.90 4.91
N LEU A 48 -2.04 -12.64 3.84
CA LEU A 48 -1.42 -12.42 2.53
C LEU A 48 -1.76 -11.05 1.93
N ARG A 49 -3.02 -10.61 2.03
CA ARG A 49 -3.42 -9.27 1.54
C ARG A 49 -2.67 -8.17 2.30
N ASN A 50 -2.55 -8.29 3.61
CA ASN A 50 -1.85 -7.32 4.45
C ASN A 50 -0.33 -7.34 4.24
N ALA A 51 0.28 -8.52 4.11
CA ALA A 51 1.69 -8.67 3.75
C ALA A 51 2.00 -8.04 2.38
N ARG A 52 1.13 -8.24 1.38
CA ARG A 52 1.25 -7.57 0.07
C ARG A 52 1.10 -6.05 0.18
N ARG A 53 0.24 -5.55 1.09
CA ARG A 53 0.11 -4.11 1.36
C ARG A 53 1.40 -3.56 1.96
N LEU A 54 1.98 -4.23 2.96
CA LEU A 54 3.27 -3.85 3.54
C LEU A 54 4.38 -3.79 2.48
N LEU A 55 4.47 -4.80 1.61
CA LEU A 55 5.46 -4.80 0.53
C LEU A 55 5.32 -3.58 -0.39
N ARG A 56 4.08 -3.19 -0.74
CA ARG A 56 3.85 -1.98 -1.53
C ARG A 56 4.30 -0.72 -0.80
N LEU A 57 4.01 -0.59 0.50
CA LEU A 57 4.41 0.56 1.30
C LEU A 57 5.94 0.66 1.43
N VAL A 58 6.63 -0.47 1.60
CA VAL A 58 8.10 -0.54 1.60
C VAL A 58 8.67 -0.07 0.26
N ASN A 59 8.12 -0.54 -0.85
CA ASN A 59 8.57 -0.12 -2.19
C ASN A 59 8.35 1.38 -2.40
N GLN A 60 7.20 1.92 -2.00
CA GLN A 60 6.93 3.35 -2.08
C GLN A 60 7.94 4.18 -1.28
N LEU A 61 8.32 3.72 -0.09
CA LEU A 61 9.35 4.38 0.72
C LEU A 61 10.73 4.34 0.03
N LEU A 62 11.11 3.21 -0.56
CA LEU A 62 12.36 3.08 -1.32
C LEU A 62 12.37 3.98 -2.57
N ASP A 63 11.24 4.08 -3.26
CA ASP A 63 11.11 4.94 -4.44
C ASP A 63 11.20 6.42 -4.05
N LEU A 64 10.63 6.82 -2.91
CA LEU A 64 10.81 8.18 -2.40
C LEU A 64 12.27 8.46 -2.03
N GLN A 65 12.95 7.52 -1.38
CA GLN A 65 14.38 7.68 -1.10
C GLN A 65 15.19 7.85 -2.39
N ARG A 66 14.86 7.11 -3.45
CA ARG A 66 15.50 7.25 -4.78
C ARG A 66 15.21 8.61 -5.41
N LEU A 67 14.00 9.13 -5.26
CA LEU A 67 13.61 10.48 -5.70
C LEU A 67 14.43 11.55 -4.97
N ASP A 68 14.52 11.49 -3.65
CA ASP A 68 15.21 12.48 -2.81
C ASP A 68 16.71 12.60 -3.14
N VAL A 69 17.36 11.50 -3.54
CA VAL A 69 18.78 11.51 -3.95
C VAL A 69 18.98 11.72 -5.46
N GLY A 70 17.93 12.11 -6.19
CA GLY A 70 17.98 12.36 -7.64
C GLY A 70 18.30 11.12 -8.49
N ARG A 71 18.11 9.91 -7.95
CA ARG A 71 18.42 8.63 -8.63
C ARG A 71 17.25 8.03 -9.39
N MET A 72 16.06 8.64 -9.32
CA MET A 72 14.94 8.24 -10.17
C MET A 72 15.10 8.91 -11.54
N GLN A 73 15.50 8.13 -12.55
CA GLN A 73 15.68 8.62 -13.92
C GLN A 73 14.39 8.38 -14.72
N PRO A 74 13.61 9.42 -15.06
CA PRO A 74 12.39 9.24 -15.85
C PRO A 74 12.74 8.79 -17.27
N THR A 75 12.00 7.81 -17.78
CA THR A 75 12.10 7.40 -19.19
C THR A 75 10.88 7.92 -19.93
N PHE A 76 11.06 8.94 -20.77
CA PHE A 76 9.99 9.51 -21.56
C PHE A 76 9.72 8.67 -22.82
N ARG A 77 8.45 8.38 -23.08
CA ARG A 77 7.99 7.63 -24.25
C ARG A 77 6.63 8.18 -24.71
N PRO A 78 6.34 8.21 -26.02
CA PRO A 78 4.98 8.48 -26.49
C PRO A 78 3.99 7.52 -25.84
N VAL A 79 2.85 8.05 -25.38
CA VAL A 79 1.77 7.27 -24.77
C VAL A 79 0.44 7.71 -25.39
N ALA A 80 -0.44 6.75 -25.67
CA ALA A 80 -1.81 7.01 -26.09
C ALA A 80 -2.60 7.50 -24.87
N ALA A 81 -2.68 8.82 -24.70
CA ALA A 81 -3.25 9.44 -23.51
C ALA A 81 -4.74 9.07 -23.30
N ASP A 82 -5.48 8.94 -24.39
CA ASP A 82 -6.87 8.46 -24.42
C ASP A 82 -7.01 7.05 -23.82
N THR A 83 -6.14 6.12 -24.23
CA THR A 83 -6.15 4.74 -23.74
C THR A 83 -5.78 4.70 -22.26
N PHE A 84 -4.69 5.36 -21.88
CA PHE A 84 -4.22 5.42 -20.49
C PHE A 84 -5.27 5.98 -19.53
N VAL A 85 -5.92 7.10 -19.90
CA VAL A 85 -6.96 7.71 -19.08
C VAL A 85 -8.18 6.79 -18.97
N ASN A 86 -8.60 6.15 -20.07
CA ASN A 86 -9.74 5.23 -20.06
C ASN A 86 -9.51 3.99 -19.18
N GLU A 87 -8.29 3.47 -19.15
CA GLU A 87 -7.90 2.37 -18.24
C GLU A 87 -8.05 2.79 -16.77
N ILE A 88 -7.57 3.97 -16.41
CA ILE A 88 -7.70 4.51 -15.06
C ILE A 88 -9.18 4.70 -14.70
N VAL A 89 -9.97 5.36 -15.57
CA VAL A 89 -11.39 5.59 -15.32
C VAL A 89 -12.14 4.27 -15.14
N THR A 90 -11.82 3.26 -15.95
CA THR A 90 -12.45 1.94 -15.87
C THR A 90 -12.11 1.24 -14.56
N ALA A 91 -10.87 1.32 -14.10
CA ALA A 91 -10.45 0.72 -12.83
C ALA A 91 -11.19 1.30 -11.61
N PHE A 92 -11.51 2.60 -11.63
CA PHE A 92 -12.20 3.28 -10.52
C PHE A 92 -13.74 3.30 -10.64
N ARG A 93 -14.29 2.98 -11.82
CA ARG A 93 -15.74 2.97 -12.07
C ARG A 93 -16.55 2.14 -11.04
N PRO A 94 -16.14 0.92 -10.64
CA PRO A 94 -16.90 0.14 -9.66
C PRO A 94 -17.02 0.85 -8.30
N ILE A 95 -15.96 1.52 -7.86
CA ILE A 95 -15.92 2.25 -6.59
C ILE A 95 -16.83 3.48 -6.66
N ALA A 96 -16.78 4.23 -7.77
CA ALA A 96 -17.59 5.42 -7.96
C ALA A 96 -19.10 5.13 -8.01
N ILE A 97 -19.49 3.99 -8.57
CA ILE A 97 -20.90 3.56 -8.63
C ILE A 97 -21.39 3.09 -7.25
N ALA A 98 -20.56 2.39 -6.48
CA ALA A 98 -20.89 1.94 -5.13
C ALA A 98 -21.13 3.12 -4.17
N SER A 99 -20.41 4.23 -4.34
CA SER A 99 -20.60 5.46 -3.53
C SER A 99 -21.88 6.26 -3.84
N ARG A 100 -22.64 5.90 -4.89
CA ARG A 100 -23.92 6.54 -5.25
C ARG A 100 -25.16 5.84 -4.67
N SER A 101 -24.98 4.70 -4.01
CA SER A 101 -26.08 3.87 -3.48
C SER A 101 -26.32 4.05 -1.97
N VAL A 102 -25.86 5.17 -1.40
CA VAL A 102 -26.11 5.66 -0.04
C VAL A 102 -26.63 7.08 -0.16
#